data_AF-A0A925WBN8-F1
#
_entry.id   AF-A0A925WBN8-F1
#
_cell.length_a   1.000
_cell.length_b   1.000
_cell.length_c   1.000
_cell.angle_alpha   90.00
_cell.angle_beta   90.00
_cell.angle_gamma   90.00
#
_symmetry.space_group_name_H-M   'P 1'
#
loop_
_entity.id
_entity.type
_entity.pdbx_description
1 polymer ?
#
loop_
_entity_poly.entity_id
_entity_poly.type
_entity_poly.pdbx_seq_one_letter_code
_entity_poly.pdbx_strand_id
1 'polypeptide(L)'
;MSADGEIKARLTSVQAGNTNGSFGVMIRESLSPNSKYAFMGLSQDLNFRWQRRSSSGGSTSTTISSTATPPNTWVRVVRSGNTLTGYLSTDGVNWTQVNSRSVTMAANVYVGFAVASGSTSSLNTAVFANESVVP
;
A
#
# COMPACT_ATOMS: atom_id res chain seq x y z
N MET A 1 6.02 7.58 12.03
CA MET A 1 5.15 6.95 13.05
C MET A 1 6.03 6.11 13.96
N SER A 2 5.88 6.24 15.28
CA SER A 2 6.78 5.62 16.28
C SER A 2 6.15 4.47 17.08
N ALA A 3 4.90 4.12 16.78
CA ALA A 3 4.11 3.11 17.48
C ALA A 3 3.22 2.34 16.49
N ASP A 4 2.17 1.71 17.01
CA ASP A 4 1.01 1.25 16.25
C ASP A 4 0.40 2.42 15.47
N GLY A 5 -0.46 2.08 14.52
CA GLY A 5 -1.22 3.07 13.77
C GLY A 5 -1.54 2.64 12.36
N GLU A 6 -2.13 3.54 11.60
CA GLU A 6 -2.62 3.27 10.27
C GLU A 6 -2.42 4.42 9.31
N ILE A 7 -2.44 4.07 8.04
CA ILE A 7 -2.67 4.99 6.94
C ILE A 7 -3.81 4.46 6.09
N LYS A 8 -4.71 5.36 5.70
CA LYS A 8 -5.76 5.10 4.71
C LYS A 8 -5.88 6.23 3.71
N ALA A 9 -6.33 5.89 2.51
CA ALA A 9 -6.62 6.87 1.47
C ALA A 9 -7.62 6.31 0.45
N ARG A 10 -8.34 7.20 -0.22
CA ARG A 10 -9.16 6.91 -1.38
C ARG A 10 -8.35 7.17 -2.66
N LEU A 11 -8.26 6.18 -3.53
CA LEU A 11 -7.74 6.31 -4.89
C LEU A 11 -8.89 6.74 -5.81
N THR A 12 -8.93 8.01 -6.17
CA THR A 12 -10.01 8.57 -7.00
C THR A 12 -9.78 8.33 -8.48
N SER A 13 -8.52 8.27 -8.90
CA SER A 13 -8.11 7.93 -10.27
C SER A 13 -6.72 7.31 -10.28
N VAL A 14 -6.50 6.34 -11.17
CA VAL A 14 -5.18 5.75 -11.45
C VAL A 14 -5.04 5.57 -12.95
N GLN A 15 -3.82 5.74 -13.46
CA GLN A 15 -3.52 5.45 -14.86
C GLN A 15 -3.42 3.92 -15.07
N ALA A 16 -4.46 3.34 -15.66
CA ALA A 16 -4.47 1.94 -16.10
C ALA A 16 -3.52 1.71 -17.28
N GLY A 17 -3.07 0.47 -17.46
CA GLY A 17 -2.01 0.12 -18.42
C GLY A 17 -1.51 -1.32 -18.28
N ASN A 18 -0.47 -1.66 -19.04
CA ASN A 18 0.12 -3.00 -19.11
C ASN A 18 1.47 -3.14 -18.38
N THR A 19 1.95 -2.09 -17.70
CA THR A 19 3.19 -2.16 -16.92
C THR A 19 2.90 -2.51 -15.46
N ASN A 20 3.92 -2.94 -14.73
CA ASN A 20 3.81 -3.33 -13.32
C ASN A 20 3.80 -2.12 -12.37
N GLY A 21 3.08 -1.06 -12.73
CA GLY A 21 2.93 0.11 -11.88
C GLY A 21 2.21 -0.21 -10.57
N SER A 22 2.38 0.63 -9.56
CA SER A 22 1.76 0.48 -8.25
C SER A 22 1.33 1.85 -7.72
N PHE A 23 0.16 1.91 -7.08
CA PHE A 23 -0.45 3.12 -6.53
C PHE A 23 -1.13 2.79 -5.20
N GLY A 24 -0.75 3.43 -4.10
CA GLY A 24 -1.39 3.13 -2.82
C GLY A 24 -0.72 3.77 -1.64
N VAL A 25 -0.92 3.16 -0.47
CA VAL A 25 -0.36 3.58 0.81
C VAL A 25 0.66 2.56 1.30
N MET A 26 1.68 3.03 2.01
CA MET A 26 2.80 2.21 2.46
C MET A 26 3.23 2.58 3.88
N ILE A 27 3.56 1.55 4.66
CA ILE A 27 4.42 1.66 5.85
C ILE A 27 5.77 1.03 5.50
N ARG A 28 6.87 1.76 5.67
CA ARG A 28 8.22 1.30 5.36
C ARG A 28 9.21 1.68 6.46
N GLU A 29 10.16 0.79 6.73
CA GLU A 29 11.12 0.96 7.83
C GLU A 29 12.13 2.09 7.58
N SER A 30 12.69 2.17 6.37
CA SER A 30 13.70 3.17 6.00
C SER A 30 13.49 3.67 4.57
N LEU A 31 14.18 4.73 4.18
CA LEU A 31 14.13 5.29 2.83
C LEU A 31 14.99 4.53 1.81
N SER A 32 15.81 3.57 2.26
CA SER A 32 16.64 2.74 1.36
C SER A 32 15.79 1.91 0.40
N PRO A 33 16.18 1.73 -0.88
CA PRO A 33 15.41 0.98 -1.87
C PRO A 33 15.09 -0.46 -1.46
N ASN A 34 15.97 -1.07 -0.66
CA ASN A 34 15.86 -2.44 -0.16
C ASN A 34 15.12 -2.57 1.19
N SER A 35 14.53 -1.49 1.72
CA SER A 35 13.83 -1.47 3.01
C SER A 35 12.70 -2.50 3.11
N LYS A 36 12.46 -3.01 4.32
CA LYS A 36 11.20 -3.66 4.68
C LYS A 36 10.03 -2.70 4.49
N TYR A 37 8.90 -3.23 4.06
CA TYR A 37 7.66 -2.45 3.90
C TYR A 37 6.42 -3.35 3.91
N ALA A 38 5.27 -2.75 4.13
CA ALA A 38 3.99 -3.25 3.64
C ALA A 38 3.23 -2.16 2.90
N PHE A 39 2.57 -2.56 1.82
CA PHE A 39 1.89 -1.70 0.87
C PHE A 39 0.51 -2.29 0.57
N MET A 40 -0.49 -1.42 0.56
CA MET A 40 -1.82 -1.73 0.07
C MET A 40 -2.19 -0.72 -1.02
N GLY A 41 -2.55 -1.24 -2.19
CA GLY A 41 -2.75 -0.39 -3.35
C GLY A 41 -3.33 -1.13 -4.54
N LEU A 42 -3.32 -0.47 -5.69
CA LEU A 42 -3.61 -1.04 -6.99
C LEU A 42 -2.35 -1.20 -7.81
N SER A 43 -2.44 -2.07 -8.80
CA SER A 43 -1.58 -2.02 -9.99
C SER A 43 -2.38 -1.49 -11.18
N GLN A 44 -1.72 -1.31 -12.32
CA GLN A 44 -2.33 -0.77 -13.54
C GLN A 44 -3.42 -1.68 -14.16
N ASP A 45 -3.45 -2.95 -13.79
CA ASP A 45 -4.54 -3.90 -14.06
C ASP A 45 -5.74 -3.73 -13.13
N LEU A 46 -5.74 -2.68 -12.30
CA LEU A 46 -6.77 -2.33 -11.32
C LEU A 46 -7.01 -3.39 -10.23
N ASN A 47 -6.18 -4.42 -10.14
CA ASN A 47 -6.27 -5.39 -9.07
C ASN A 47 -5.68 -4.82 -7.78
N PHE A 48 -6.38 -5.02 -6.66
CA PHE A 48 -5.86 -4.75 -5.34
C PHE A 48 -4.66 -5.65 -5.06
N ARG A 49 -3.58 -5.06 -4.55
CA ARG A 49 -2.34 -5.75 -4.21
C ARG A 49 -1.93 -5.39 -2.80
N TRP A 50 -1.85 -6.42 -1.96
CA TRP A 50 -1.11 -6.37 -0.71
C TRP A 50 0.31 -6.86 -0.96
N GLN A 51 1.28 -5.97 -0.83
CA GLN A 51 2.69 -6.30 -1.02
C GLN A 51 3.46 -6.10 0.28
N ARG A 52 4.45 -6.94 0.52
CA ARG A 52 5.37 -6.77 1.64
C ARG A 52 6.76 -7.29 1.33
N ARG A 53 7.74 -6.71 2.01
CA ARG A 53 9.11 -7.22 2.14
C ARG A 53 9.43 -7.37 3.62
N SER A 54 9.70 -8.60 4.06
CA SER A 54 9.88 -8.91 5.50
C SER A 54 11.33 -8.74 6.01
N SER A 55 12.31 -8.71 5.11
CA SER A 55 13.73 -8.52 5.41
C SER A 55 14.36 -7.50 4.47
N SER A 56 15.33 -6.73 4.96
CA SER A 56 16.07 -5.80 4.12
C SER A 56 16.79 -6.56 3.01
N GLY A 57 16.61 -6.14 1.75
CA GLY A 57 17.13 -6.87 0.58
C GLY A 57 16.37 -8.14 0.22
N GLY A 58 15.34 -8.53 0.96
CA GLY A 58 14.52 -9.70 0.65
C GLY A 58 13.58 -9.49 -0.54
N SER A 59 13.04 -10.61 -1.04
CA SER A 59 12.03 -10.58 -2.10
C SER A 59 10.73 -9.95 -1.62
N THR A 60 10.12 -9.14 -2.48
CA THR A 60 8.73 -8.74 -2.32
C THR A 60 7.84 -9.95 -2.54
N SER A 61 6.85 -10.13 -1.70
CA SER A 61 5.77 -11.07 -1.97
C SER A 61 4.42 -10.35 -2.00
N THR A 62 3.54 -10.82 -2.90
CA THR A 62 2.30 -10.14 -3.27
C THR A 62 1.11 -11.06 -3.00
N THR A 63 0.02 -10.49 -2.50
CA THR A 63 -1.31 -11.10 -2.49
C THR A 63 -2.19 -10.24 -3.39
N ILE A 64 -2.77 -10.86 -4.41
CA ILE A 64 -3.72 -10.23 -5.32
C ILE A 64 -5.13 -10.47 -4.77
N SER A 65 -5.98 -9.45 -4.79
CA SER A 65 -7.38 -9.52 -4.36
C SER A 65 -8.31 -9.14 -5.52
N SER A 66 -9.51 -8.67 -5.22
CA SER A 66 -10.49 -8.24 -6.22
C SER A 66 -9.97 -7.08 -7.08
N THR A 67 -10.67 -6.88 -8.19
CA THR A 67 -10.50 -5.70 -9.04
C THR A 67 -11.22 -4.51 -8.43
N ALA A 68 -10.59 -3.34 -8.51
CA ALA A 68 -11.10 -2.08 -8.01
C ALA A 68 -11.83 -1.28 -9.09
N THR A 69 -12.73 -0.40 -8.66
CA THR A 69 -13.43 0.54 -9.53
C THR A 69 -13.32 1.96 -8.95
N PRO A 70 -12.24 2.69 -9.25
CA PRO A 70 -12.11 4.09 -8.84
C PRO A 70 -13.31 4.94 -9.32
N PRO A 71 -13.81 5.89 -8.52
CA PRO A 71 -13.22 6.35 -7.26
C PRO A 71 -13.67 5.54 -6.02
N ASN A 72 -14.48 4.49 -6.16
CA ASN A 72 -14.95 3.66 -5.05
C ASN A 72 -13.88 2.65 -4.64
N THR A 73 -12.70 3.17 -4.30
CA THR A 73 -11.48 2.39 -4.07
C THR A 73 -10.70 3.04 -2.95
N TRP A 74 -10.70 2.36 -1.80
CA TRP A 74 -9.99 2.80 -0.61
C TRP A 74 -9.02 1.71 -0.19
N VAL A 75 -7.86 2.15 0.28
CA VAL A 75 -6.77 1.29 0.72
C VAL A 75 -6.30 1.71 2.09
N ARG A 76 -5.95 0.73 2.92
CA ARG A 76 -5.49 0.95 4.29
C ARG A 76 -4.43 -0.06 4.68
N VAL A 77 -3.41 0.42 5.40
CA VAL A 77 -2.41 -0.41 6.06
C VAL A 77 -2.49 -0.09 7.56
N VAL A 78 -2.63 -1.12 8.38
CA VAL A 78 -2.60 -1.03 9.84
C VAL A 78 -1.35 -1.73 10.35
N ARG A 79 -0.62 -1.09 11.28
CA ARG A 79 0.45 -1.67 12.08
C ARG A 79 -0.06 -1.89 13.50
N SER A 80 0.07 -3.12 13.99
CA SER A 80 -0.02 -3.42 15.42
C SER A 80 1.16 -4.29 15.87
N GLY A 81 2.04 -3.71 16.68
CA GLY A 81 3.37 -4.22 16.97
C GLY A 81 4.18 -4.45 15.70
N ASN A 82 4.49 -5.72 15.45
CA ASN A 82 5.17 -6.18 14.23
C ASN A 82 4.21 -6.65 13.13
N THR A 83 2.91 -6.70 13.39
CA THR A 83 1.93 -7.19 12.43
C THR A 83 1.45 -6.06 11.54
N LEU A 84 1.60 -6.24 10.23
CA LEU A 84 1.06 -5.34 9.22
C LEU A 84 -0.11 -6.01 8.52
N THR A 85 -1.24 -5.30 8.46
CA THR A 85 -2.48 -5.78 7.86
C THR A 85 -2.96 -4.82 6.77
N GLY A 86 -3.29 -5.37 5.61
CA GLY A 86 -3.81 -4.64 4.46
C GLY A 86 -5.32 -4.80 4.35
N TYR A 87 -6.00 -3.69 4.10
CA TYR A 87 -7.45 -3.65 3.90
C TYR A 87 -7.81 -2.89 2.63
N LEU A 88 -8.91 -3.30 2.01
CA LEU A 88 -9.59 -2.57 0.95
C LEU A 88 -10.98 -2.15 1.41
N SER A 89 -11.55 -1.15 0.75
CA SER A 89 -12.95 -0.75 0.93
C SER A 89 -13.48 -0.07 -0.34
N THR A 90 -14.78 -0.11 -0.56
CA THR A 90 -15.47 0.58 -1.65
C THR A 90 -16.21 1.84 -1.19
N ASP A 91 -16.50 1.96 0.11
CA ASP A 91 -17.25 3.06 0.72
C ASP A 91 -16.44 3.86 1.75
N GLY A 92 -15.29 3.32 2.17
CA GLY A 92 -14.43 3.91 3.19
C GLY A 92 -14.83 3.69 4.63
N VAL A 93 -15.93 2.98 4.84
CA VAL A 93 -16.52 2.68 6.16
C VAL A 93 -16.35 1.21 6.45
N ASN A 94 -16.73 0.35 5.51
CA ASN A 94 -16.64 -1.10 5.62
C ASN A 94 -15.33 -1.59 5.01
N TRP A 95 -14.45 -2.15 5.85
CA TRP A 95 -13.12 -2.59 5.45
C TRP A 95 -13.03 -4.11 5.38
N THR A 96 -12.56 -4.62 4.24
CA THR A 96 -12.27 -6.05 4.05
C THR A 96 -10.78 -6.28 4.15
N GLN A 97 -10.37 -7.19 5.04
CA GLN A 97 -8.97 -7.59 5.15
C GLN A 97 -8.54 -8.36 3.90
N VAL A 98 -7.44 -7.94 3.28
CA VAL A 98 -6.81 -8.65 2.17
C VAL A 98 -5.81 -9.68 2.70
N ASN A 99 -4.92 -9.25 3.61
CA ASN A 99 -3.96 -10.15 4.25
C ASN A 99 -3.33 -9.50 5.50
N SER A 100 -2.74 -10.31 6.37
CA SER A 100 -2.01 -9.87 7.57
C SER A 100 -0.74 -10.69 7.76
N ARG A 101 0.41 -10.05 8.01
CA ARG A 101 1.69 -10.74 8.22
C ARG A 101 2.56 -10.00 9.23
N SER A 102 3.33 -10.78 10.00
CA SER A 102 4.39 -10.23 10.83
C SER A 102 5.57 -9.77 9.97
N VAL A 103 5.94 -8.50 10.12
CA VAL A 103 7.10 -7.84 9.54
C VAL A 103 7.75 -7.01 10.64
N THR A 104 8.76 -7.58 11.31
CA THR A 104 9.49 -6.86 12.36
C THR A 104 10.23 -5.67 11.78
N MET A 105 9.86 -4.47 12.23
CA MET A 105 10.45 -3.18 11.86
C MET A 105 10.96 -2.45 13.11
N ALA A 106 11.85 -1.48 12.90
CA ALA A 106 12.19 -0.48 13.90
C ALA A 106 10.94 0.24 14.47
N ALA A 107 11.07 0.84 15.65
CA ALA A 107 9.98 1.61 16.29
C ALA A 107 9.49 2.72 15.35
N ASN A 108 10.43 3.52 14.84
CA ASN A 108 10.17 4.58 13.88
C ASN A 108 10.08 4.03 12.46
N VAL A 109 8.98 4.33 11.78
CA VAL A 109 8.72 4.00 10.38
C VAL A 109 8.20 5.21 9.61
N TYR A 110 8.38 5.16 8.29
CA TYR A 110 7.80 6.11 7.36
C TYR A 110 6.45 5.60 6.88
N VAL A 111 5.51 6.52 6.75
CA VAL A 111 4.12 6.23 6.37
C VAL A 111 3.70 7.26 5.33
N GLY A 112 3.11 6.82 4.22
CA GLY A 112 2.69 7.75 3.17
C GLY A 112 2.21 7.07 1.91
N PHE A 113 1.99 7.87 0.87
CA PHE A 113 1.67 7.38 -0.46
C PHE A 113 2.88 6.76 -1.14
N ALA A 114 2.63 5.74 -1.95
CA ALA A 114 3.62 5.08 -2.77
C ALA A 114 3.09 4.93 -4.20
N VAL A 115 3.85 5.50 -5.14
CA VAL A 115 3.57 5.42 -6.58
C VAL A 115 4.84 5.00 -7.30
N ALA A 116 4.72 4.03 -8.20
CA ALA A 116 5.79 3.62 -9.10
C ALA A 116 5.19 3.26 -10.46
N SER A 117 5.80 3.68 -11.56
CA SER A 117 5.28 3.41 -12.92
C SER A 117 5.56 2.00 -13.41
N GLY A 118 6.50 1.29 -12.77
CA GLY A 118 6.97 0.00 -13.27
C GLY A 118 7.70 0.12 -14.61
N SER A 119 8.11 1.33 -15.01
CA SER A 119 8.86 1.64 -16.23
C SER A 119 10.02 2.57 -15.90
N THR A 120 11.14 2.39 -16.60
CA THR A 120 12.30 3.30 -16.51
C THR A 120 12.17 4.51 -17.44
N SER A 121 11.22 4.49 -18.38
CA SER A 121 11.06 5.51 -19.44
C SER A 121 9.71 6.22 -19.43
N SER A 122 8.74 5.73 -18.64
CA SER A 122 7.37 6.28 -18.62
C SER A 122 6.93 6.58 -17.20
N LEU A 123 6.25 7.71 -17.03
CA LEU A 123 5.60 8.08 -15.77
C LEU A 123 4.18 7.51 -15.71
N ASN A 124 3.66 7.39 -14.48
CA ASN A 124 2.27 7.12 -14.20
C ASN A 124 1.71 8.16 -13.23
N THR A 125 0.39 8.33 -13.24
CA THR A 125 -0.31 9.24 -12.32
C THR A 125 -1.37 8.50 -11.52
N ALA A 126 -1.51 8.87 -10.24
CA ALA A 126 -2.66 8.54 -9.41
C ALA A 126 -3.09 9.77 -8.61
N VAL A 127 -4.39 9.85 -8.35
CA VAL A 127 -5.01 10.89 -7.55
C VAL A 127 -5.56 10.27 -6.27
N PHE A 128 -5.18 10.86 -5.15
CA PHE A 128 -5.59 10.45 -3.81
C PHE A 128 -6.52 11.50 -3.20
N ALA A 129 -7.43 11.06 -2.34
CA ALA A 129 -8.29 11.92 -1.53
C ALA A 129 -8.60 11.24 -0.19
N ASN A 130 -9.18 12.01 0.74
CA ASN A 130 -9.70 11.51 2.03
C ASN A 130 -8.63 10.73 2.83
N GLU A 131 -7.40 11.21 2.79
CA GLU A 131 -6.28 10.61 3.47
C GLU A 131 -6.33 10.83 4.98
N SER A 132 -5.83 9.84 5.72
CA SER A 132 -5.71 9.93 7.16
C SER A 132 -4.58 9.03 7.64
N VAL A 133 -3.78 9.56 8.56
CA VAL A 133 -2.75 8.84 9.29
C VAL A 133 -3.05 9.03 10.77
N VAL A 134 -3.23 7.94 11.51
CA VAL A 134 -3.46 7.98 12.96
C VAL A 134 -2.54 6.97 13.68
N PRO A 135 -2.04 7.30 14.88
CA PRO A 135 -1.41 6.31 15.77
C PRO A 135 -2.39 5.23 16.26
#